data_AF-A0A947IW44-F1
#
_entry.id   AF-A0A947IW44-F1
#
_cell.length_a   1.000
_cell.length_b   1.000
_cell.length_c   1.000
_cell.angle_alpha   90.00
_cell.angle_beta   90.00
_cell.angle_gamma   90.00
#
_symmetry.space_group_name_H-M   'P 1'
#
loop_
_entity.id
_entity.type
_entity.pdbx_description
1 polymer ?
#
loop_
_entity_poly.entity_id
_entity_poly.type
_entity_poly.pdbx_seq_one_letter_code
_entity_poly.pdbx_strand_id
1 'polypeptide(L)'
;MKWKEAKNKEGNIYDLPGNWLKIEYFEALNILFRIENSLRIFVYIVLKNEFQDKWRDLSITSDDAETSTLGAIAKKRLSQDKNYAYLGYILNSPLLHLTSGELIRVITSDSYWKYFKNYFLGSKEIIKNKLDEIGNVRNSLAHFRPIKKGDIDLVKQNSIHTLSEIENTIKDFINCQYIVPTNTDEKWYNEIITLGTEECKINFMQSKKEDWIKLTLSFDAPIIQNVKYYYGYQTTTLNLKTDRILLDYPNLAKFTICITEINPSFYIKNPEEFKLVKQLKFSFSRKSLDNNYSIIKTELEKILLQISKEIALIKDDNLARGKLIEVVKCIISKKDEETFYKFSNDIFQIDYDENSPVEFWGMLNNSSSDFITNTEKYPWIPVDISEDKDIPF
;
A
#
# COMPACT_ATOMS: atom_id res chain seq x y z
N MET A 1 4.47 -25.04 34.37
CA MET A 1 4.39 -25.34 32.92
C MET A 1 5.61 -24.68 32.27
N LYS A 2 6.52 -25.43 31.62
CA LYS A 2 7.67 -24.86 30.91
C LYS A 2 7.43 -25.01 29.41
N TRP A 3 7.23 -23.91 28.71
CA TRP A 3 7.06 -23.90 27.27
C TRP A 3 8.42 -24.05 26.60
N LYS A 4 8.53 -24.92 25.60
CA LYS A 4 9.73 -25.00 24.76
C LYS A 4 9.70 -23.85 23.77
N GLU A 5 10.84 -23.22 23.57
CA GLU A 5 11.01 -22.10 22.64
C GLU A 5 11.64 -22.58 21.33
N ALA A 6 11.33 -21.88 20.24
CA ALA A 6 12.02 -22.08 18.97
C ALA A 6 13.49 -21.65 19.12
N LYS A 7 14.41 -22.38 18.48
CA LYS A 7 15.83 -22.02 18.50
C LYS A 7 16.23 -21.47 17.14
N ASN A 8 16.73 -20.24 17.11
CA ASN A 8 17.37 -19.70 15.92
C ASN A 8 18.67 -20.47 15.68
N LYS A 9 18.79 -21.11 14.51
CA LYS A 9 20.02 -21.80 14.09
C LYS A 9 20.96 -20.80 13.43
N GLU A 10 20.47 -20.10 12.40
CA GLU A 10 21.21 -19.10 11.63
C GLU A 10 20.21 -18.27 10.80
N GLY A 11 20.39 -16.95 10.75
CA GLY A 11 19.52 -16.05 9.99
C GLY A 11 18.04 -16.24 10.34
N ASN A 12 17.20 -16.52 9.33
CA ASN A 12 15.76 -16.81 9.49
C ASN A 12 15.43 -18.30 9.62
N ILE A 13 16.43 -19.16 9.90
CA ILE A 13 16.24 -20.60 10.04
C ILE A 13 16.00 -20.94 11.51
N TYR A 14 14.83 -21.49 11.81
CA TYR A 14 14.41 -21.87 13.16
C TYR A 14 14.21 -23.38 13.30
N ASP A 15 14.68 -23.91 14.43
CA ASP A 15 14.36 -25.25 14.90
C ASP A 15 13.12 -25.20 15.79
N LEU A 16 12.00 -25.73 15.27
CA LEU A 16 10.74 -25.77 16.00
C LEU A 16 10.66 -27.05 16.85
N PRO A 17 10.25 -26.97 18.13
CA PRO A 17 10.06 -28.16 18.95
C PRO A 17 9.05 -29.12 18.32
N GLY A 18 9.39 -30.40 18.17
CA GLY A 18 8.52 -31.40 17.51
C GLY A 18 7.18 -31.70 18.23
N ASN A 19 6.94 -31.13 19.40
CA ASN A 19 5.67 -31.17 20.11
C ASN A 19 4.80 -29.91 19.91
N TRP A 20 5.20 -29.01 19.01
CA TRP A 20 4.37 -27.91 18.51
C TRP A 20 3.36 -28.42 17.47
N LEU A 21 2.64 -27.49 16.83
CA LEU A 21 1.74 -27.79 15.71
C LEU A 21 2.50 -28.46 14.55
N LYS A 22 1.79 -29.27 13.76
CA LYS A 22 2.38 -29.83 12.55
C LYS A 22 2.64 -28.75 11.50
N ILE A 23 3.59 -28.99 10.61
CA ILE A 23 4.00 -28.02 9.58
C ILE A 23 2.83 -27.56 8.69
N GLU A 24 1.84 -28.42 8.45
CA GLU A 24 0.66 -28.10 7.63
C GLU A 24 -0.14 -26.92 8.20
N TYR A 25 -0.18 -26.73 9.52
CA TYR A 25 -0.86 -25.57 10.12
C TYR A 25 -0.13 -24.26 9.82
N PHE A 26 1.20 -24.28 9.84
CA PHE A 26 2.02 -23.11 9.49
C PHE A 26 1.89 -22.77 8.00
N GLU A 27 1.93 -23.79 7.12
CA GLU A 27 1.70 -23.59 5.69
C GLU A 27 0.30 -23.04 5.41
N ALA A 28 -0.74 -23.62 6.01
CA ALA A 28 -2.12 -23.15 5.85
C ALA A 28 -2.26 -21.68 6.27
N LEU A 29 -1.72 -21.32 7.45
CA LEU A 29 -1.80 -19.96 7.96
C LEU A 29 -1.12 -18.96 7.00
N ASN A 30 0.09 -19.27 6.54
CA ASN A 30 0.83 -18.40 5.62
C ASN A 30 0.09 -18.21 4.28
N ILE A 31 -0.38 -19.31 3.67
CA ILE A 31 -1.05 -19.27 2.36
C ILE A 31 -2.39 -18.55 2.47
N LEU A 32 -3.21 -18.87 3.48
CA LEU A 32 -4.51 -18.23 3.68
C LEU A 32 -4.37 -16.74 3.98
N PHE A 33 -3.39 -16.36 4.81
CA PHE A 33 -3.10 -14.95 5.09
C PHE A 33 -2.78 -14.17 3.81
N ARG A 34 -1.94 -14.75 2.93
CA ARG A 34 -1.55 -14.13 1.66
C ARG A 34 -2.71 -14.02 0.67
N ILE A 35 -3.52 -15.08 0.55
CA ILE A 35 -4.73 -15.09 -0.29
C ILE A 35 -5.72 -14.03 0.18
N GLU A 36 -6.07 -14.01 1.47
CA GLU A 36 -7.07 -13.09 1.99
C GLU A 36 -6.66 -11.62 1.79
N ASN A 37 -5.42 -11.26 2.12
CA ASN A 37 -4.97 -9.87 2.00
C ASN A 37 -4.80 -9.43 0.54
N SER A 38 -4.37 -10.31 -0.35
CA SER A 38 -4.32 -10.01 -1.77
C SER A 38 -5.72 -9.82 -2.36
N LEU A 39 -6.69 -10.63 -1.94
CA LEU A 39 -8.10 -10.43 -2.32
C LEU A 39 -8.65 -9.11 -1.78
N ARG A 40 -8.29 -8.69 -0.55
CA ARG A 40 -8.70 -7.38 0.00
C ARG A 40 -8.19 -6.23 -0.85
N ILE A 41 -6.91 -6.27 -1.26
CA ILE A 41 -6.32 -5.26 -2.14
C ILE A 41 -7.00 -5.25 -3.50
N PHE A 42 -7.19 -6.41 -4.10
CA PHE A 42 -7.86 -6.54 -5.39
C PHE A 42 -9.28 -5.98 -5.35
N VAL A 43 -10.07 -6.37 -4.35
CA VAL A 43 -11.44 -5.87 -4.15
C VAL A 43 -11.43 -4.36 -3.96
N TYR A 44 -10.49 -3.82 -3.18
CA TYR A 44 -10.34 -2.38 -3.04
C TYR A 44 -10.08 -1.69 -4.38
N ILE A 45 -9.11 -2.16 -5.17
CA ILE A 45 -8.76 -1.57 -6.46
C ILE A 45 -9.99 -1.51 -7.37
N VAL A 46 -10.72 -2.63 -7.51
CA VAL A 46 -11.92 -2.70 -8.36
C VAL A 46 -13.02 -1.78 -7.85
N LEU A 47 -13.33 -1.82 -6.56
CA LEU A 47 -14.43 -1.02 -6.01
C LEU A 47 -14.11 0.48 -5.99
N LYS A 48 -12.89 0.88 -5.61
CA LYS A 48 -12.47 2.28 -5.64
C LYS A 48 -12.42 2.82 -7.07
N ASN A 49 -12.00 2.01 -8.04
CA ASN A 49 -12.05 2.38 -9.46
C ASN A 49 -13.48 2.65 -9.95
N GLU A 50 -14.41 1.74 -9.67
CA GLU A 50 -15.78 1.82 -10.21
C GLU A 50 -16.68 2.81 -9.46
N PHE A 51 -16.49 2.96 -8.15
CA PHE A 51 -17.39 3.71 -7.28
C PHE A 51 -16.77 4.93 -6.63
N GLN A 52 -15.45 5.16 -6.77
CA GLN A 52 -14.73 6.25 -6.10
C GLN A 52 -15.08 6.24 -4.62
N ASP A 53 -15.30 7.39 -3.97
CA ASP A 53 -15.60 7.46 -2.52
C ASP A 53 -16.87 6.71 -2.08
N LYS A 54 -17.78 6.42 -3.00
CA LYS A 54 -19.02 5.69 -2.69
C LYS A 54 -18.78 4.19 -2.51
N TRP A 55 -17.56 3.70 -2.72
CA TRP A 55 -17.24 2.29 -2.53
C TRP A 55 -17.58 1.79 -1.12
N ARG A 56 -17.48 2.66 -0.10
CA ARG A 56 -17.81 2.32 1.29
C ARG A 56 -19.32 2.18 1.55
N ASP A 57 -20.14 2.79 0.69
CA ASP A 57 -21.60 2.80 0.82
C ASP A 57 -22.25 1.61 0.11
N LEU A 58 -21.46 0.74 -0.51
CA LEU A 58 -21.95 -0.45 -1.18
C LEU A 58 -22.61 -1.41 -0.19
N SER A 59 -23.80 -1.86 -0.56
CA SER A 59 -24.58 -2.80 0.22
C SER A 59 -23.93 -4.19 0.19
N ILE A 60 -23.86 -4.83 1.36
CA ILE A 60 -23.33 -6.17 1.59
C ILE A 60 -24.21 -6.89 2.62
N THR A 61 -24.36 -8.21 2.45
CA THR A 61 -24.97 -9.09 3.45
C THR A 61 -23.88 -9.63 4.39
N SER A 62 -23.97 -9.24 5.66
CA SER A 62 -23.06 -9.72 6.71
C SER A 62 -23.28 -11.20 7.02
N ASP A 63 -22.37 -11.80 7.78
CA ASP A 63 -22.53 -13.18 8.25
C ASP A 63 -23.78 -13.38 9.12
N ASP A 64 -24.27 -12.33 9.79
CA ASP A 64 -25.49 -12.35 10.59
C ASP A 64 -26.79 -12.17 9.76
N ALA A 65 -26.67 -12.26 8.42
CA ALA A 65 -27.76 -12.01 7.46
C ALA A 65 -28.34 -10.57 7.50
N GLU A 66 -27.70 -9.64 8.21
CA GLU A 66 -28.04 -8.22 8.17
C GLU A 66 -27.53 -7.61 6.86
N THR A 67 -28.40 -6.92 6.14
CA THR A 67 -27.99 -6.11 4.99
C THR A 67 -27.56 -4.73 5.49
N SER A 68 -26.31 -4.36 5.23
CA SER A 68 -25.72 -3.08 5.64
C SER A 68 -24.72 -2.60 4.60
N THR A 69 -24.00 -1.51 4.86
CA THR A 69 -22.92 -1.03 3.98
C THR A 69 -21.55 -1.51 4.45
N LEU A 70 -20.58 -1.60 3.54
CA LEU A 70 -19.19 -1.93 3.86
C LEU A 70 -18.64 -1.05 5.00
N GLY A 71 -18.85 0.26 4.91
CA GLY A 71 -18.41 1.23 5.91
C GLY A 71 -19.13 1.05 7.25
N ALA A 72 -20.42 0.73 7.25
CA ALA A 72 -21.19 0.54 8.47
C ALA A 72 -20.78 -0.75 9.22
N ILE A 73 -20.54 -1.85 8.51
CA ILE A 73 -20.03 -3.09 9.11
C ILE A 73 -18.66 -2.86 9.74
N ALA A 74 -17.74 -2.21 9.01
CA ALA A 74 -16.43 -1.88 9.53
C ALA A 74 -16.50 -0.98 10.78
N LYS A 75 -17.36 0.05 10.76
CA LYS A 75 -17.57 0.93 11.91
C LYS A 75 -18.12 0.18 13.13
N LYS A 76 -19.06 -0.75 12.93
CA LYS A 76 -19.60 -1.63 13.99
C LYS A 76 -18.47 -2.45 14.62
N ARG A 77 -17.63 -3.12 13.81
CA ARG A 77 -16.51 -3.95 14.29
C ARG A 77 -15.41 -3.13 14.96
N LEU A 78 -15.01 -2.00 14.37
CA LEU A 78 -14.08 -1.06 15.00
C LEU A 78 -14.57 -0.57 16.37
N SER A 79 -15.87 -0.28 16.51
CA SER A 79 -16.43 0.12 17.80
C SER A 79 -16.44 -1.02 18.83
N GLN A 80 -16.58 -2.26 18.38
CA GLN A 80 -16.47 -3.44 19.24
C GLN A 80 -15.02 -3.65 19.69
N ASP A 81 -14.05 -3.47 18.79
CA ASP A 81 -12.62 -3.61 19.09
C ASP A 81 -12.12 -2.56 20.10
N LYS A 82 -12.65 -1.32 20.03
CA LYS A 82 -12.35 -0.27 21.02
C LYS A 82 -12.76 -0.67 22.45
N ASN A 83 -13.74 -1.56 22.62
CA ASN A 83 -14.10 -2.10 23.94
C ASN A 83 -13.04 -3.08 24.48
N TYR A 84 -12.15 -3.57 23.63
CA TYR A 84 -11.07 -4.51 23.94
C TYR A 84 -9.68 -3.90 23.65
N ALA A 85 -9.49 -2.64 24.07
CA ALA A 85 -8.40 -1.72 23.71
C ALA A 85 -6.93 -2.24 23.74
N TYR A 86 -6.66 -3.43 24.27
CA TYR A 86 -5.33 -4.05 24.31
C TYR A 86 -5.10 -5.14 23.23
N LEU A 87 -6.11 -5.46 22.40
CA LEU A 87 -6.03 -6.54 21.39
C LEU A 87 -6.00 -6.06 19.94
N GLY A 88 -6.25 -4.77 19.67
CA GLY A 88 -6.44 -4.25 18.32
C GLY A 88 -5.23 -3.50 17.75
N TYR A 89 -4.99 -3.67 16.45
CA TYR A 89 -4.14 -2.78 15.65
C TYR A 89 -4.98 -1.65 15.06
N ILE A 90 -4.34 -0.52 14.74
CA ILE A 90 -4.98 0.59 14.01
C ILE A 90 -5.16 0.16 12.55
N LEU A 91 -6.38 -0.26 12.18
CA LEU A 91 -6.74 -0.69 10.84
C LEU A 91 -7.81 0.23 10.25
N ASN A 92 -7.41 1.10 9.32
CA ASN A 92 -8.25 2.15 8.73
C ASN A 92 -9.11 1.68 7.53
N SER A 93 -8.77 0.56 6.90
CA SER A 93 -9.50 0.03 5.74
C SER A 93 -10.74 -0.78 6.13
N PRO A 94 -11.96 -0.44 5.65
CA PRO A 94 -13.16 -1.24 5.87
C PRO A 94 -13.03 -2.72 5.47
N LEU A 95 -12.20 -3.04 4.47
CA LEU A 95 -12.04 -4.41 3.98
C LEU A 95 -11.25 -5.32 4.92
N LEU A 96 -10.39 -4.75 5.77
CA LEU A 96 -9.69 -5.51 6.81
C LEU A 96 -10.64 -6.01 7.90
N HIS A 97 -11.76 -5.32 8.07
CA HIS A 97 -12.79 -5.70 9.03
C HIS A 97 -13.72 -6.78 8.50
N LEU A 98 -13.66 -7.14 7.21
CA LEU A 98 -14.52 -8.17 6.63
C LEU A 98 -13.97 -9.58 6.84
N THR A 99 -14.89 -10.53 7.02
CA THR A 99 -14.56 -11.95 6.99
C THR A 99 -14.25 -12.39 5.56
N SER A 100 -13.55 -13.52 5.40
CA SER A 100 -13.30 -14.10 4.08
C SER A 100 -14.61 -14.43 3.35
N GLY A 101 -15.63 -14.92 4.08
CA GLY A 101 -16.96 -15.19 3.53
C GLY A 101 -17.64 -13.94 2.99
N GLU A 102 -17.60 -12.83 3.74
CA GLU A 102 -18.11 -11.53 3.28
C GLU A 102 -17.39 -11.02 2.03
N LEU A 103 -16.06 -11.15 1.99
CA LEU A 103 -15.25 -10.76 0.83
C LEU A 103 -15.63 -11.56 -0.43
N ILE A 104 -15.82 -12.88 -0.29
CA ILE A 104 -16.29 -13.75 -1.38
C ILE A 104 -17.69 -13.33 -1.84
N ARG A 105 -18.60 -13.01 -0.91
CA ARG A 105 -19.95 -12.54 -1.23
C ARG A 105 -19.94 -11.20 -1.98
N VAL A 106 -19.04 -10.27 -1.66
CA VAL A 106 -18.88 -9.03 -2.42
C VAL A 106 -18.52 -9.35 -3.87
N ILE A 107 -17.46 -10.15 -4.08
CA ILE A 107 -16.95 -10.53 -5.40
C ILE A 107 -18.05 -11.20 -6.22
N THR A 108 -18.75 -12.17 -5.63
CA THR A 108 -19.68 -13.07 -6.33
C THR A 108 -21.13 -12.63 -6.28
N SER A 109 -21.43 -11.43 -5.77
CA SER A 109 -22.78 -10.87 -5.76
C SER A 109 -23.27 -10.55 -7.19
N ASP A 110 -24.57 -10.72 -7.45
CA ASP A 110 -25.15 -10.35 -8.75
C ASP A 110 -24.97 -8.86 -9.07
N SER A 111 -25.04 -8.01 -8.05
CA SER A 111 -24.89 -6.56 -8.18
C SER A 111 -23.50 -6.13 -8.65
N TYR A 112 -22.45 -6.84 -8.20
CA TYR A 112 -21.06 -6.42 -8.43
C TYR A 112 -20.26 -7.35 -9.33
N TRP A 113 -20.72 -8.58 -9.60
CA TRP A 113 -20.00 -9.55 -10.43
C TRP A 113 -19.61 -8.99 -11.80
N LYS A 114 -20.43 -8.13 -12.38
CA LYS A 114 -20.15 -7.47 -13.67
C LYS A 114 -18.82 -6.69 -13.71
N TYR A 115 -18.34 -6.22 -12.56
CA TYR A 115 -17.06 -5.52 -12.42
C TYR A 115 -15.90 -6.48 -12.15
N PHE A 116 -16.16 -7.63 -11.54
CA PHE A 116 -15.14 -8.62 -11.18
C PHE A 116 -14.88 -9.67 -12.28
N LYS A 117 -15.89 -10.00 -13.08
CA LYS A 117 -15.87 -11.14 -14.03
C LYS A 117 -14.66 -11.17 -14.97
N ASN A 118 -14.14 -10.01 -15.36
CA ASN A 118 -13.03 -9.91 -16.32
C ASN A 118 -11.67 -10.29 -15.71
N TYR A 119 -11.60 -10.41 -14.38
CA TYR A 119 -10.40 -10.79 -13.64
C TYR A 119 -10.39 -12.27 -13.23
N PHE A 120 -11.39 -13.04 -13.68
CA PHE A 120 -11.51 -14.46 -13.36
C PHE A 120 -11.68 -15.30 -14.63
N LEU A 121 -11.00 -16.45 -14.68
CA LEU A 121 -11.02 -17.37 -15.84
C LEU A 121 -12.18 -18.39 -15.78
N GLY A 122 -13.30 -18.05 -15.12
CA GLY A 122 -14.41 -18.97 -14.91
C GLY A 122 -15.73 -18.27 -14.62
N SER A 123 -16.83 -19.04 -14.64
CA SER A 123 -18.15 -18.50 -14.28
C SER A 123 -18.19 -18.12 -12.80
N LYS A 124 -19.12 -17.22 -12.45
CA LYS A 124 -19.35 -16.77 -11.07
C LYS A 124 -19.48 -17.94 -10.10
N GLU A 125 -20.22 -18.98 -10.49
CA GLU A 125 -20.48 -20.18 -9.69
C GLU A 125 -19.20 -21.00 -9.47
N ILE A 126 -18.39 -21.18 -10.51
CA ILE A 126 -17.12 -21.91 -10.41
C ILE A 126 -16.15 -21.17 -9.48
N ILE A 127 -16.03 -19.85 -9.66
CA ILE A 127 -15.15 -19.02 -8.83
C ILE A 127 -15.63 -19.02 -7.38
N LYS A 128 -16.93 -18.86 -7.15
CA LYS A 128 -17.51 -18.93 -5.81
C LYS A 128 -17.19 -20.26 -5.13
N ASN A 129 -17.43 -21.39 -5.80
CA ASN A 129 -17.17 -22.71 -5.23
C ASN A 129 -15.70 -22.88 -4.83
N LYS A 130 -14.76 -22.46 -5.69
CA LYS A 130 -13.32 -22.56 -5.39
C LYS A 130 -12.90 -21.69 -4.21
N LEU A 131 -13.45 -20.48 -4.10
CA LEU A 131 -13.18 -19.60 -2.97
C LEU A 131 -13.83 -20.12 -1.68
N ASP A 132 -15.04 -20.67 -1.75
CA ASP A 132 -15.73 -21.30 -0.62
C ASP A 132 -14.96 -22.54 -0.12
N GLU A 133 -14.37 -23.33 -1.03
CA GLU A 133 -13.48 -24.45 -0.69
C GLU A 133 -12.24 -23.99 0.09
N ILE A 134 -11.60 -22.87 -0.32
CA ILE A 134 -10.53 -22.24 0.46
C ILE A 134 -11.07 -21.77 1.83
N GLY A 135 -12.27 -21.16 1.84
CA GLY A 135 -12.96 -20.72 3.04
C GLY A 135 -13.22 -21.84 4.05
N ASN A 136 -13.48 -23.07 3.59
CA ASN A 136 -13.68 -24.24 4.45
C ASN A 136 -12.40 -24.65 5.19
N VAL A 137 -11.24 -24.59 4.53
CA VAL A 137 -9.94 -24.86 5.15
C VAL A 137 -9.60 -23.77 6.16
N ARG A 138 -9.85 -22.50 5.81
CA ARG A 138 -9.72 -21.36 6.73
C ARG A 138 -10.61 -21.50 7.97
N ASN A 139 -11.86 -21.91 7.79
CA ASN A 139 -12.80 -22.16 8.88
C ASN A 139 -12.38 -23.36 9.74
N SER A 140 -11.73 -24.36 9.14
CA SER A 140 -11.14 -25.46 9.89
C SER A 140 -9.98 -24.97 10.77
N LEU A 141 -9.09 -24.15 10.20
CA LEU A 141 -7.96 -23.55 10.93
C LEU A 141 -8.43 -22.67 12.10
N ALA A 142 -9.42 -21.80 11.87
CA ALA A 142 -9.96 -20.89 12.89
C ALA A 142 -10.61 -21.61 14.08
N HIS A 143 -11.18 -22.79 13.87
CA HIS A 143 -11.80 -23.61 14.91
C HIS A 143 -10.89 -24.74 15.42
N PHE A 144 -9.57 -24.66 15.15
CA PHE A 144 -8.58 -25.66 15.54
C PHE A 144 -8.93 -27.09 15.11
N ARG A 145 -9.61 -27.23 13.96
CA ARG A 145 -9.93 -28.54 13.38
C ARG A 145 -8.71 -29.12 12.65
N PRO A 146 -8.63 -30.47 12.50
CA PRO A 146 -7.51 -31.12 11.83
C PRO A 146 -7.26 -30.59 10.41
N ILE A 147 -6.02 -30.14 10.16
CA ILE A 147 -5.53 -29.79 8.82
C ILE A 147 -4.59 -30.91 8.33
N LYS A 148 -4.80 -31.36 7.09
CA LYS A 148 -4.02 -32.40 6.41
C LYS A 148 -3.33 -31.83 5.18
N LYS A 149 -2.32 -32.53 4.68
CA LYS A 149 -1.61 -32.18 3.44
C LYS A 149 -2.55 -31.95 2.24
N GLY A 150 -3.58 -32.79 2.09
CA GLY A 150 -4.57 -32.64 1.02
C GLY A 150 -5.36 -31.32 1.09
N ASP A 151 -5.57 -30.77 2.28
CA ASP A 151 -6.23 -29.46 2.44
C ASP A 151 -5.31 -28.34 1.94
N ILE A 152 -4.00 -28.46 2.18
CA ILE A 152 -2.98 -27.52 1.69
C ILE A 152 -2.91 -27.53 0.16
N ASP A 153 -2.86 -28.73 -0.41
CA ASP A 153 -2.80 -28.90 -1.86
C ASP A 153 -4.07 -28.36 -2.54
N LEU A 154 -5.24 -28.58 -1.92
CA LEU A 154 -6.51 -28.00 -2.37
C LEU A 154 -6.49 -26.48 -2.35
N VAL A 155 -6.01 -25.86 -1.26
CA VAL A 155 -5.92 -24.40 -1.17
C VAL A 155 -4.99 -23.87 -2.27
N LYS A 156 -3.79 -24.44 -2.43
CA LYS A 156 -2.81 -24.04 -3.46
C LYS A 156 -3.39 -24.14 -4.88
N GLN A 157 -4.05 -25.26 -5.18
CA GLN A 157 -4.63 -25.48 -6.51
C GLN A 157 -5.78 -24.49 -6.79
N ASN A 158 -6.65 -24.26 -5.82
CA ASN A 158 -7.76 -23.33 -6.00
C ASN A 158 -7.32 -21.87 -6.04
N SER A 159 -6.28 -21.47 -5.30
CA SER A 159 -5.72 -20.12 -5.42
C SER A 159 -5.04 -19.91 -6.77
N ILE A 160 -4.33 -20.88 -7.32
CA ILE A 160 -3.81 -20.78 -8.71
C ILE A 160 -4.97 -20.52 -9.68
N HIS A 161 -6.01 -21.37 -9.65
CA HIS A 161 -7.13 -21.23 -10.59
C HIS A 161 -7.93 -19.93 -10.44
N THR A 162 -8.02 -19.37 -9.24
CA THR A 162 -8.85 -18.18 -8.97
C THR A 162 -8.05 -16.88 -9.01
N LEU A 163 -6.76 -16.90 -8.68
CA LEU A 163 -5.98 -15.68 -8.44
C LEU A 163 -4.96 -15.37 -9.54
N SER A 164 -4.72 -16.23 -10.54
CA SER A 164 -3.71 -15.97 -11.58
C SER A 164 -3.92 -14.63 -12.33
N GLU A 165 -5.14 -14.30 -12.74
CA GLU A 165 -5.41 -13.01 -13.41
C GLU A 165 -5.43 -11.84 -12.42
N ILE A 166 -5.80 -12.09 -11.16
CA ILE A 166 -5.72 -11.09 -10.09
C ILE A 166 -4.27 -10.72 -9.81
N GLU A 167 -3.39 -11.70 -9.70
CA GLU A 167 -1.95 -11.56 -9.54
C GLU A 167 -1.35 -10.69 -10.66
N ASN A 168 -1.68 -11.02 -11.91
CA ASN A 168 -1.26 -10.23 -13.08
C ASN A 168 -1.77 -8.78 -13.01
N THR A 169 -3.02 -8.59 -12.59
CA THR A 169 -3.64 -7.27 -12.46
C THR A 169 -2.98 -6.43 -11.37
N ILE A 170 -2.77 -7.00 -10.19
CA ILE A 170 -2.10 -6.30 -9.07
C ILE A 170 -0.68 -5.93 -9.45
N LYS A 171 0.07 -6.84 -10.08
CA LYS A 171 1.43 -6.56 -10.59
C LYS A 171 1.46 -5.41 -11.58
N ASP A 172 0.56 -5.42 -12.58
CA ASP A 172 0.50 -4.37 -13.59
C ASP A 172 0.13 -3.01 -12.96
N PHE A 173 -0.79 -3.03 -11.99
CA PHE A 173 -1.19 -1.86 -11.20
C PHE A 173 -0.04 -1.30 -10.33
N ILE A 174 0.63 -2.15 -9.54
CA ILE A 174 1.71 -1.72 -8.64
C ILE A 174 2.92 -1.25 -9.43
N ASN A 175 3.34 -1.98 -10.47
CA ASN A 175 4.61 -1.67 -11.12
C ASN A 175 4.50 -0.53 -12.13
N CYS A 176 3.42 -0.43 -12.92
CA CYS A 176 3.22 0.58 -13.98
C CYS A 176 4.54 0.98 -14.67
N GLN A 177 5.18 0.06 -15.38
CA GLN A 177 6.59 0.20 -15.77
C GLN A 177 6.83 1.01 -17.04
N TYR A 178 5.77 1.34 -17.79
CA TYR A 178 5.90 1.96 -19.12
C TYR A 178 5.80 3.48 -19.01
N ILE A 179 6.64 4.19 -19.74
CA ILE A 179 6.55 5.66 -19.82
C ILE A 179 5.35 6.02 -20.69
N VAL A 180 4.59 7.05 -20.29
CA VAL A 180 3.56 7.63 -21.15
C VAL A 180 4.25 8.41 -22.28
N PRO A 181 4.02 8.08 -23.56
CA PRO A 181 4.70 8.72 -24.69
C PRO A 181 4.50 10.24 -24.68
N THR A 182 5.58 10.99 -24.88
CA THR A 182 5.55 12.48 -24.87
C THR A 182 4.78 13.10 -26.04
N ASN A 183 4.50 12.32 -27.07
CA ASN A 183 3.72 12.71 -28.24
C ASN A 183 2.25 12.23 -28.17
N THR A 184 1.75 11.89 -26.99
CA THR A 184 0.33 11.55 -26.80
C THR A 184 -0.56 12.78 -26.99
N ASP A 185 -1.69 12.61 -27.69
CA ASP A 185 -2.71 13.65 -27.88
C ASP A 185 -3.67 13.76 -26.67
N GLU A 186 -3.40 13.04 -25.59
CA GLU A 186 -4.25 13.01 -24.42
C GLU A 186 -4.23 14.33 -23.65
N LYS A 187 -5.42 14.92 -23.48
CA LYS A 187 -5.59 16.21 -22.82
C LYS A 187 -5.09 16.21 -21.38
N TRP A 188 -5.39 15.16 -20.62
CA TRP A 188 -4.96 15.06 -19.22
C TRP A 188 -3.44 15.08 -19.10
N TYR A 189 -2.73 14.42 -20.02
CA TYR A 189 -1.27 14.36 -20.01
C TYR A 189 -0.72 15.75 -20.30
N ASN A 190 -1.15 16.34 -21.42
CA ASN A 190 -0.67 17.64 -21.90
C ASN A 190 -0.95 18.78 -20.91
N GLU A 191 -2.05 18.71 -20.15
CA GLU A 191 -2.39 19.74 -19.19
C GLU A 191 -1.76 19.57 -17.80
N ILE A 192 -1.45 18.34 -17.38
CA ILE A 192 -0.91 18.06 -16.03
C ILE A 192 0.62 17.95 -16.05
N ILE A 193 1.23 17.45 -17.13
CA ILE A 193 2.70 17.29 -17.20
C ILE A 193 3.45 18.63 -17.13
N THR A 194 2.79 19.72 -17.53
CA THR A 194 3.33 21.08 -17.48
C THR A 194 3.31 21.67 -16.07
N LEU A 195 2.63 21.03 -15.12
CA LEU A 195 2.62 21.47 -13.74
C LEU A 195 3.97 21.16 -13.08
N GLY A 196 4.42 22.08 -12.24
CA GLY A 196 5.64 21.93 -11.47
C GLY A 196 6.03 23.23 -10.79
N THR A 197 6.96 23.12 -9.85
CA THR A 197 7.63 24.26 -9.21
C THR A 197 9.13 23.97 -9.20
N GLU A 198 9.93 24.84 -8.58
CA GLU A 198 11.37 24.59 -8.44
C GLU A 198 11.63 23.28 -7.65
N GLU A 199 10.89 23.07 -6.57
CA GLU A 199 11.04 21.90 -5.70
C GLU A 199 10.20 20.68 -6.12
N CYS A 200 9.21 20.85 -7.00
CA CYS A 200 8.27 19.78 -7.36
C CYS A 200 8.23 19.52 -8.86
N LYS A 201 8.40 18.26 -9.26
CA LYS A 201 8.29 17.83 -10.66
C LYS A 201 7.27 16.71 -10.82
N ILE A 202 6.53 16.75 -11.92
CA ILE A 202 5.54 15.72 -12.25
C ILE A 202 6.05 14.85 -13.40
N ASN A 203 5.81 13.55 -13.30
CA ASN A 203 5.99 12.60 -14.40
C ASN A 203 4.88 11.55 -14.40
N PHE A 204 4.77 10.81 -15.50
CA PHE A 204 3.77 9.77 -15.66
C PHE A 204 4.38 8.45 -16.10
N MET A 205 3.84 7.38 -15.55
CA MET A 205 4.01 6.02 -16.05
C MET A 205 2.63 5.38 -16.26
N GLN A 206 2.58 4.29 -17.01
CA GLN A 206 1.37 3.55 -17.31
C GLN A 206 1.61 2.05 -17.23
N SER A 207 0.51 1.33 -17.06
CA SER A 207 0.49 -0.13 -17.08
C SER A 207 0.61 -0.65 -18.52
N LYS A 208 0.91 -1.95 -18.69
CA LYS A 208 1.12 -2.54 -20.02
C LYS A 208 -0.13 -2.46 -20.91
N LYS A 209 -1.30 -2.65 -20.30
CA LYS A 209 -2.61 -2.52 -20.97
C LYS A 209 -3.12 -1.08 -20.97
N GLU A 210 -2.36 -0.16 -20.38
CA GLU A 210 -2.69 1.24 -20.23
C GLU A 210 -4.00 1.50 -19.46
N ASP A 211 -4.44 0.52 -18.68
CA ASP A 211 -5.62 0.63 -17.82
C ASP A 211 -5.34 1.54 -16.60
N TRP A 212 -4.08 1.57 -16.16
CA TRP A 212 -3.63 2.31 -14.98
C TRP A 212 -2.58 3.35 -15.35
N ILE A 213 -2.71 4.53 -14.75
CA ILE A 213 -1.76 5.64 -14.86
C ILE A 213 -1.20 5.95 -13.48
N LYS A 214 0.12 6.09 -13.40
CA LYS A 214 0.84 6.48 -12.19
C LYS A 214 1.45 7.86 -12.38
N LEU A 215 0.91 8.84 -11.68
CA LEU A 215 1.46 10.20 -11.59
C LEU A 215 2.48 10.22 -10.45
N THR A 216 3.73 10.55 -10.74
CA THR A 216 4.75 10.74 -9.72
C THR A 216 4.98 12.23 -9.49
N LEU A 217 4.78 12.69 -8.26
CA LEU A 217 5.23 13.97 -7.76
C LEU A 217 6.57 13.78 -7.07
N SER A 218 7.66 14.21 -7.72
CA SER A 218 9.01 14.22 -7.15
C SER A 218 9.23 15.54 -6.42
N PHE A 219 9.47 15.46 -5.11
CA PHE A 219 9.80 16.58 -4.24
C PHE A 219 11.31 16.59 -3.94
N ASP A 220 12.03 17.58 -4.48
CA ASP A 220 13.44 17.86 -4.20
C ASP A 220 13.49 18.68 -2.90
N ALA A 221 13.72 18.00 -1.77
CA ALA A 221 13.68 18.57 -0.44
C ALA A 221 14.87 19.52 -0.21
N PRO A 222 14.61 20.83 0.00
CA PRO A 222 15.68 21.79 0.23
C PRO A 222 16.47 21.47 1.51
N ILE A 223 17.78 21.65 1.44
CA ILE A 223 18.65 21.57 2.61
C ILE A 223 18.67 22.95 3.28
N ILE A 224 18.13 23.04 4.49
CA ILE A 224 18.08 24.27 5.28
C ILE A 224 19.40 24.49 6.01
N GLN A 225 19.96 23.41 6.56
CA GLN A 225 21.22 23.44 7.29
C GLN A 225 21.95 22.13 7.10
N ASN A 226 23.27 22.19 6.95
CA ASN A 226 24.11 20.99 6.93
C ASN A 226 25.33 21.20 7.83
N VAL A 227 25.40 20.44 8.93
CA VAL A 227 26.46 20.57 9.93
C VAL A 227 27.33 19.32 9.91
N LYS A 228 28.60 19.50 9.59
CA LYS A 228 29.60 18.42 9.66
C LYS A 228 29.91 18.10 11.11
N TYR A 229 29.96 16.81 11.44
CA TYR A 229 30.44 16.32 12.73
C TYR A 229 31.36 15.10 12.52
N TYR A 230 31.93 14.55 13.60
CA TYR A 230 33.05 13.59 13.54
C TYR A 230 32.80 12.37 12.64
N TYR A 231 31.57 11.85 12.57
CA TYR A 231 31.22 10.64 11.82
C TYR A 231 30.31 10.91 10.59
N GLY A 232 30.13 12.17 10.19
CA GLY A 232 29.34 12.52 9.02
C GLY A 232 28.66 13.88 9.11
N TYR A 233 27.37 13.94 8.77
CA TYR A 233 26.61 15.18 8.65
C TYR A 233 25.27 15.08 9.35
N GLN A 234 24.94 16.13 10.09
CA GLN A 234 23.59 16.37 10.58
C GLN A 234 22.95 17.40 9.65
N THR A 235 21.93 16.95 8.91
CA THR A 235 21.26 17.77 7.91
C THR A 235 19.84 18.09 8.39
N THR A 236 19.48 19.37 8.38
CA THR A 236 18.11 19.84 8.56
C THR A 236 17.52 20.11 7.18
N THR A 237 16.38 19.49 6.88
CA THR A 237 15.73 19.52 5.57
C THR A 237 14.21 19.43 5.75
N LEU A 238 13.48 19.28 4.65
CA LEU A 238 12.03 19.30 4.62
C LEU A 238 11.47 17.92 4.24
N ASN A 239 10.40 17.48 4.88
CA ASN A 239 9.62 16.31 4.49
C ASN A 239 8.22 16.74 4.02
N LEU A 240 7.67 15.99 3.07
CA LEU A 240 6.32 16.17 2.55
C LEU A 240 5.38 15.15 3.20
N LYS A 241 4.32 15.64 3.84
CA LYS A 241 3.29 14.85 4.51
C LYS A 241 2.24 14.33 3.53
N THR A 242 2.47 13.13 3.02
CA THR A 242 1.61 12.40 2.08
C THR A 242 0.18 12.20 2.61
N ASP A 243 0.02 11.83 3.88
CA ASP A 243 -1.27 11.66 4.55
C ASP A 243 -2.10 12.94 4.52
N ARG A 244 -1.45 14.09 4.77
CA ARG A 244 -2.08 15.41 4.77
C ARG A 244 -2.56 15.81 3.39
N ILE A 245 -1.86 15.44 2.32
CA ILE A 245 -2.34 15.67 0.96
C ILE A 245 -3.70 14.99 0.74
N LEU A 246 -3.86 13.75 1.18
CA LEU A 246 -5.12 13.02 1.02
C LEU A 246 -6.24 13.58 1.92
N LEU A 247 -5.91 14.00 3.14
CA LEU A 247 -6.88 14.57 4.08
C LEU A 247 -7.35 15.98 3.68
N ASP A 248 -6.42 16.82 3.21
CA ASP A 248 -6.68 18.23 2.94
C ASP A 248 -7.20 18.50 1.53
N TYR A 249 -6.99 17.55 0.60
CA TYR A 249 -7.41 17.65 -0.81
C TYR A 249 -8.32 16.46 -1.18
N PRO A 250 -9.53 16.39 -0.61
CA PRO A 250 -10.42 15.23 -0.75
C PRO A 250 -10.86 14.99 -2.19
N ASN A 251 -10.91 16.03 -3.03
CA ASN A 251 -11.22 15.87 -4.46
C ASN A 251 -10.12 15.07 -5.19
N LEU A 252 -8.85 15.20 -4.78
CA LEU A 252 -7.77 14.38 -5.33
C LEU A 252 -7.84 12.94 -4.81
N ALA A 253 -8.05 12.78 -3.50
CA ALA A 253 -8.22 11.48 -2.85
C ALA A 253 -9.39 10.68 -3.43
N LYS A 254 -10.45 11.37 -3.86
CA LYS A 254 -11.63 10.77 -4.50
C LYS A 254 -11.29 9.98 -5.75
N PHE A 255 -10.48 10.57 -6.63
CA PHE A 255 -10.18 9.99 -7.94
C PHE A 255 -8.95 9.09 -7.94
N THR A 256 -8.10 9.24 -6.93
CA THR A 256 -6.90 8.41 -6.72
C THR A 256 -7.31 7.07 -6.11
N ILE A 257 -6.79 5.96 -6.65
CA ILE A 257 -6.98 4.63 -6.05
C ILE A 257 -6.09 4.49 -4.82
N CYS A 258 -4.81 4.78 -4.97
CA CYS A 258 -3.87 4.83 -3.85
C CYS A 258 -2.70 5.78 -4.10
N ILE A 259 -2.01 6.15 -3.02
CA ILE A 259 -0.72 6.83 -3.02
C ILE A 259 0.31 5.95 -2.34
N THR A 260 1.45 5.76 -3.00
CA THR A 260 2.65 5.15 -2.42
C THR A 260 3.79 6.15 -2.37
N GLU A 261 4.75 5.95 -1.47
CA GLU A 261 5.89 6.86 -1.31
C GLU A 261 7.24 6.16 -1.47
N ILE A 262 8.19 6.83 -2.12
CA ILE A 262 9.60 6.47 -2.10
C ILE A 262 10.31 7.54 -1.28
N ASN A 263 10.82 7.13 -0.13
CA ASN A 263 11.59 8.00 0.73
C ASN A 263 13.02 8.15 0.20
N PRO A 264 13.67 9.31 0.44
CA PRO A 264 15.04 9.53 -0.01
C PRO A 264 15.96 8.42 0.55
N SER A 265 16.78 7.82 -0.30
CA SER A 265 17.78 6.84 0.11
C SER A 265 18.97 6.91 -0.84
N PHE A 266 20.18 6.96 -0.31
CA PHE A 266 21.39 7.00 -1.12
C PHE A 266 22.60 6.44 -0.39
N TYR A 267 23.57 6.01 -1.19
CA TYR A 267 24.91 5.60 -0.80
C TYR A 267 25.90 6.40 -1.66
N ILE A 268 26.60 7.36 -1.05
CA ILE A 268 27.47 8.31 -1.77
C ILE A 268 28.88 8.37 -1.19
N LYS A 269 29.87 8.61 -2.05
CA LYS A 269 31.27 8.85 -1.63
C LYS A 269 31.49 10.28 -1.14
N ASN A 270 30.82 11.25 -1.79
CA ASN A 270 30.99 12.68 -1.55
C ASN A 270 29.70 13.26 -0.94
N PRO A 271 29.64 13.43 0.40
CA PRO A 271 28.44 13.91 1.10
C PRO A 271 28.23 15.42 1.04
N GLU A 272 29.06 16.14 0.28
CA GLU A 272 28.94 17.61 0.13
C GLU A 272 27.93 17.99 -0.96
N GLU A 273 27.62 17.09 -1.89
CA GLU A 273 26.67 17.31 -2.98
C GLU A 273 25.69 16.13 -3.06
N PHE A 274 24.62 16.19 -2.27
CA PHE A 274 23.53 15.22 -2.33
C PHE A 274 22.18 15.91 -2.52
N LYS A 275 21.24 15.14 -3.08
CA LYS A 275 19.85 15.56 -3.23
C LYS A 275 18.96 14.62 -2.45
N LEU A 276 17.96 15.20 -1.79
CA LEU A 276 16.96 14.47 -1.04
C LEU A 276 15.67 14.50 -1.83
N VAL A 277 15.41 13.45 -2.61
CA VAL A 277 14.19 13.37 -3.42
C VAL A 277 13.22 12.39 -2.78
N LYS A 278 12.08 12.90 -2.29
CA LYS A 278 10.93 12.08 -1.92
C LYS A 278 9.99 12.01 -3.12
N GLN A 279 9.46 10.84 -3.43
CA GLN A 279 8.49 10.68 -4.52
C GLN A 279 7.15 10.21 -3.98
N LEU A 280 6.07 10.87 -4.39
CA LEU A 280 4.71 10.43 -4.15
C LEU A 280 4.12 9.91 -5.45
N LYS A 281 3.60 8.69 -5.45
CA LYS A 281 3.08 8.00 -6.63
C LYS A 281 1.57 7.81 -6.49
N PHE A 282 0.81 8.61 -7.21
CA PHE A 282 -0.64 8.57 -7.26
C PHE A 282 -1.07 7.60 -8.37
N SER A 283 -1.84 6.58 -8.03
CA SER A 283 -2.34 5.59 -8.98
C SER A 283 -3.79 5.89 -9.33
N PHE A 284 -4.07 6.01 -10.63
CA PHE A 284 -5.39 6.25 -11.19
C PHE A 284 -5.73 5.15 -12.18
N SER A 285 -7.02 4.89 -12.41
CA SER A 285 -7.41 4.33 -13.70
C SER A 285 -7.35 5.41 -14.76
N ARG A 286 -6.98 5.03 -15.98
CA ARG A 286 -6.94 5.96 -17.11
C ARG A 286 -8.30 6.63 -17.33
N LYS A 287 -9.37 5.84 -17.28
CA LYS A 287 -10.75 6.33 -17.37
C LYS A 287 -11.08 7.37 -16.29
N SER A 288 -10.67 7.16 -15.04
CA SER A 288 -10.93 8.13 -13.97
C SER A 288 -10.16 9.43 -14.22
N LEU A 289 -8.90 9.32 -14.64
CA LEU A 289 -8.05 10.46 -14.98
C LEU A 289 -8.64 11.24 -16.16
N ASP A 290 -8.96 10.59 -17.28
CA ASP A 290 -9.55 11.19 -18.47
C ASP A 290 -10.81 12.00 -18.18
N ASN A 291 -11.69 11.47 -17.32
CA ASN A 291 -12.97 12.10 -17.02
C ASN A 291 -12.87 13.23 -16.00
N ASN A 292 -11.81 13.26 -15.19
CA ASN A 292 -11.73 14.16 -14.03
C ASN A 292 -10.44 15.00 -13.98
N TYR A 293 -9.65 15.00 -15.06
CA TYR A 293 -8.32 15.62 -15.08
C TYR A 293 -8.36 17.11 -14.74
N SER A 294 -9.41 17.86 -15.11
CA SER A 294 -9.50 19.28 -14.79
C SER A 294 -9.59 19.52 -13.27
N ILE A 295 -10.35 18.68 -12.56
CA ILE A 295 -10.46 18.76 -11.09
C ILE A 295 -9.13 18.34 -10.47
N ILE A 296 -8.55 17.24 -10.93
CA ILE A 296 -7.25 16.73 -10.45
C ILE A 296 -6.15 17.79 -10.63
N LYS A 297 -6.09 18.43 -11.80
CA LYS A 297 -5.17 19.52 -12.13
C LYS A 297 -5.32 20.68 -11.14
N THR A 298 -6.53 21.16 -10.90
CA THR A 298 -6.78 22.25 -9.94
C THR A 298 -6.35 21.89 -8.53
N GLU A 299 -6.56 20.65 -8.09
CA GLU A 299 -6.08 20.21 -6.77
C GLU A 299 -4.55 20.11 -6.72
N LEU A 300 -3.90 19.61 -7.77
CA LEU A 300 -2.43 19.60 -7.88
C LEU A 300 -1.85 21.02 -7.88
N GLU A 301 -2.43 21.97 -8.60
CA GLU A 301 -2.03 23.38 -8.59
C GLU A 301 -2.09 23.97 -7.17
N LYS A 302 -3.16 23.67 -6.42
CA LYS A 302 -3.28 24.12 -5.02
C LYS A 302 -2.21 23.48 -4.13
N ILE A 303 -1.95 22.18 -4.28
CA ILE A 303 -0.91 21.46 -3.53
C ILE A 303 0.46 22.08 -3.80
N LEU A 304 0.83 22.25 -5.07
CA LEU A 304 2.09 22.85 -5.48
C LEU A 304 2.26 24.27 -4.93
N LEU A 305 1.21 25.09 -5.03
CA LEU A 305 1.20 26.45 -4.48
C LEU A 305 1.38 26.45 -2.96
N GLN A 306 0.72 25.53 -2.24
CA GLN A 306 0.83 25.42 -0.79
C GLN A 306 2.24 24.96 -0.38
N ILE A 307 2.82 23.99 -1.08
CA ILE A 307 4.20 23.54 -0.87
C ILE A 307 5.16 24.73 -1.01
N SER A 308 5.12 25.45 -2.13
CA SER A 308 6.02 26.59 -2.36
C SER A 308 5.83 27.71 -1.33
N LYS A 309 4.59 28.01 -0.91
CA LYS A 309 4.32 28.99 0.14
C LYS A 309 4.92 28.57 1.49
N GLU A 310 4.72 27.33 1.91
CA GLU A 310 5.25 26.85 3.19
C GLU A 310 6.78 26.80 3.18
N ILE A 311 7.40 26.38 2.08
CA ILE A 311 8.86 26.38 1.94
C ILE A 311 9.42 27.80 2.04
N ALA A 312 8.82 28.77 1.35
CA ALA A 312 9.25 30.17 1.41
C ALA A 312 9.17 30.70 2.86
N LEU A 313 8.07 30.46 3.56
CA LEU A 313 7.91 30.89 4.95
C LEU A 313 8.91 30.21 5.90
N ILE A 314 9.25 28.94 5.67
CA ILE A 314 10.26 28.23 6.49
C ILE A 314 11.67 28.79 6.21
N LYS A 315 12.00 29.08 4.95
CA LYS A 315 13.30 29.69 4.57
C LYS A 315 13.46 31.08 5.18
N ASP A 316 12.38 31.85 5.30
CA ASP A 316 12.36 33.19 5.90
C ASP A 316 12.22 33.18 7.44
N ASP A 317 12.30 32.00 8.09
CA ASP A 317 12.12 31.78 9.54
C ASP A 317 10.75 32.26 10.09
N ASN A 318 9.74 32.34 9.21
CA ASN A 318 8.39 32.81 9.52
C ASN A 318 7.40 31.68 9.83
N LEU A 319 7.82 30.41 9.73
CA LEU A 319 6.96 29.25 9.97
C LEU A 319 7.69 28.11 10.67
N ALA A 320 7.23 27.74 11.86
CA ALA A 320 7.78 26.62 12.62
C ALA A 320 7.26 25.25 12.16
N ARG A 321 6.04 25.17 11.59
CA ARG A 321 5.44 23.92 11.10
C ARG A 321 4.39 24.19 10.01
N GLY A 322 4.59 23.62 8.83
CA GLY A 322 3.65 23.68 7.72
C GLY A 322 2.52 22.63 7.81
N LYS A 323 1.48 22.85 7.01
CA LYS A 323 0.36 21.94 6.83
C LYS A 323 0.83 20.69 6.07
N LEU A 324 1.52 20.90 4.96
CA LEU A 324 2.06 19.84 4.10
C LEU A 324 3.55 19.59 4.31
N ILE A 325 4.28 20.62 4.73
CA ILE A 325 5.73 20.57 4.92
C ILE A 325 6.07 20.52 6.41
N GLU A 326 7.05 19.68 6.75
CA GLU A 326 7.67 19.67 8.07
C GLU A 326 9.19 19.72 7.97
N VAL A 327 9.79 20.36 8.97
CA VAL A 327 11.24 20.37 9.11
C VAL A 327 11.67 19.09 9.82
N VAL A 328 12.56 18.33 9.19
CA VAL A 328 13.12 17.09 9.73
C VAL A 328 14.63 17.20 9.85
N LYS A 329 15.20 16.44 10.79
CA LYS A 329 16.64 16.34 11.00
C LYS A 329 17.07 14.92 10.70
N CYS A 330 17.95 14.76 9.72
CA CYS A 330 18.49 13.47 9.32
C CYS A 330 19.98 13.38 9.61
N ILE A 331 20.45 12.15 9.76
CA ILE A 331 21.85 11.82 10.00
C ILE A 331 22.38 11.09 8.77
N ILE A 332 23.50 11.59 8.25
CA ILE A 332 24.31 10.95 7.22
C ILE A 332 25.57 10.47 7.93
N SER A 333 25.73 9.17 8.08
CA SER A 333 26.88 8.59 8.78
C SER A 333 27.77 7.82 7.83
N LYS A 334 29.07 7.83 8.11
CA LYS A 334 30.03 6.94 7.45
C LYS A 334 29.80 5.51 7.94
N LYS A 335 29.72 4.54 7.03
CA LYS A 335 29.69 3.12 7.39
C LYS A 335 31.12 2.67 7.68
N ASP A 336 31.33 1.90 8.75
CA ASP A 336 32.67 1.48 9.21
C ASP A 336 33.53 0.89 8.09
N GLU A 337 34.82 1.24 8.08
CA GLU A 337 35.85 0.87 7.09
C GLU A 337 35.57 1.22 5.60
N GLU A 338 34.35 1.63 5.24
CA GLU A 338 33.94 1.97 3.88
C GLU A 338 34.15 3.45 3.53
N THR A 339 34.35 3.74 2.23
CA THR A 339 34.48 5.10 1.68
C THR A 339 33.13 5.81 1.47
N PHE A 340 32.03 5.22 1.94
CA PHE A 340 30.68 5.65 1.62
C PHE A 340 29.91 6.11 2.85
N TYR A 341 28.99 7.05 2.61
CA TYR A 341 28.04 7.56 3.58
C TYR A 341 26.68 6.93 3.35
N LYS A 342 26.02 6.54 4.44
CA LYS A 342 24.66 6.02 4.46
C LYS A 342 23.70 7.07 5.05
N PHE A 343 22.54 7.17 4.43
CA PHE A 343 21.43 7.99 4.90
C PHE A 343 20.41 7.14 5.67
N SER A 344 19.98 7.61 6.85
CA SER A 344 18.79 7.06 7.52
C SER A 344 17.54 7.73 6.96
N ASN A 345 16.66 6.94 6.36
CA ASN A 345 15.44 7.41 5.69
C ASN A 345 14.19 7.31 6.56
N ASP A 346 14.29 6.72 7.75
CA ASP A 346 13.14 6.48 8.64
C ASP A 346 12.43 7.78 9.01
N ILE A 347 13.16 8.90 9.11
CA ILE A 347 12.60 10.22 9.44
C ILE A 347 11.67 10.78 8.36
N PHE A 348 11.64 10.21 7.15
CA PHE A 348 10.75 10.59 6.06
C PHE A 348 9.48 9.74 6.00
N GLN A 349 9.46 8.61 6.72
CA GLN A 349 8.32 7.72 6.79
C GLN A 349 7.17 8.41 7.54
N ILE A 350 5.96 8.16 7.06
CA ILE A 350 4.75 8.63 7.72
C ILE A 350 4.12 7.47 8.45
N ASP A 351 4.02 7.60 9.76
CA ASP A 351 3.37 6.59 10.60
C ASP A 351 1.86 6.54 10.33
N TYR A 352 1.32 5.32 10.34
CA TYR A 352 -0.13 5.13 10.27
C TYR A 352 -0.77 5.47 11.61
N ASP A 353 -1.84 6.26 11.56
CA ASP A 353 -2.70 6.59 12.70
C ASP A 353 -4.19 6.30 12.39
N GLU A 354 -5.07 6.51 13.37
CA GLU A 354 -6.52 6.26 13.19
C GLU A 354 -7.17 7.14 12.11
N ASN A 355 -6.54 8.26 11.76
CA ASN A 355 -7.05 9.21 10.78
C ASN A 355 -6.43 9.00 9.39
N SER A 356 -5.47 8.08 9.26
CA SER A 356 -4.76 7.86 8.02
C SER A 356 -5.76 7.43 6.93
N PRO A 357 -5.73 8.07 5.75
CA PRO A 357 -6.65 7.75 4.67
C PRO A 357 -6.37 6.35 4.11
N VAL A 358 -7.43 5.66 3.67
CA VAL A 358 -7.32 4.28 3.13
C VAL A 358 -6.55 4.26 1.80
N GLU A 359 -6.52 5.38 1.10
CA GLU A 359 -5.75 5.57 -0.13
C GLU A 359 -4.24 5.60 0.14
N PHE A 360 -3.78 5.87 1.37
CA PHE A 360 -2.35 5.87 1.70
C PHE A 360 -1.84 4.45 1.92
N TRP A 361 -0.91 4.01 1.07
CA TRP A 361 -0.37 2.64 1.05
C TRP A 361 1.12 2.58 1.44
N GLY A 362 1.71 3.69 1.88
CA GLY A 362 3.09 3.75 2.33
C GLY A 362 4.09 3.34 1.24
N MET A 363 5.12 2.57 1.61
CA MET A 363 6.26 2.25 0.73
C MET A 363 6.04 1.05 -0.23
N LEU A 364 4.80 0.78 -0.66
CA LEU A 364 4.47 -0.34 -1.56
C LEU A 364 4.70 0.03 -3.05
N ASN A 365 5.96 0.17 -3.46
CA ASN A 365 6.28 0.71 -4.80
C ASN A 365 6.54 -0.31 -5.90
N ASN A 366 7.00 -1.51 -5.52
CA ASN A 366 7.32 -2.58 -6.45
C ASN A 366 6.72 -3.89 -5.93
N SER A 367 6.21 -4.71 -6.82
CA SER A 367 5.95 -6.11 -6.52
C SER A 367 7.12 -6.96 -7.03
N SER A 368 7.48 -8.01 -6.29
CA SER A 368 8.36 -9.07 -6.79
C SER A 368 7.75 -9.77 -8.03
N SER A 369 8.48 -10.75 -8.56
CA SER A 369 7.98 -11.60 -9.64
C SER A 369 6.68 -12.33 -9.28
N ASP A 370 6.28 -12.42 -7.99
CA ASP A 370 5.01 -12.98 -7.49
C ASP A 370 4.52 -12.23 -6.23
N PHE A 371 3.55 -11.33 -6.40
CA PHE A 371 3.00 -10.50 -5.34
C PHE A 371 2.30 -11.32 -4.25
N ILE A 372 1.33 -12.18 -4.59
CA ILE A 372 0.58 -12.96 -3.60
C ILE A 372 1.51 -13.82 -2.74
N THR A 373 2.47 -14.51 -3.36
CA THR A 373 3.30 -15.48 -2.64
C THR A 373 4.50 -14.86 -1.94
N ASN A 374 5.07 -13.76 -2.48
CA ASN A 374 6.36 -13.23 -2.04
C ASN A 374 6.31 -11.78 -1.54
N THR A 375 5.15 -11.12 -1.49
CA THR A 375 5.11 -9.76 -0.92
C THR A 375 5.43 -9.78 0.58
N GLU A 376 6.23 -8.82 1.01
CA GLU A 376 6.62 -8.63 2.41
C GLU A 376 5.67 -7.68 3.14
N LYS A 377 4.95 -6.85 2.38
CA LYS A 377 4.04 -5.82 2.91
C LYS A 377 2.70 -5.86 2.20
N TYR A 378 1.64 -5.59 2.94
CA TYR A 378 0.32 -5.27 2.40
C TYR A 378 -0.08 -3.87 2.88
N PRO A 379 -0.86 -3.10 2.10
CA PRO A 379 -1.42 -1.85 2.57
C PRO A 379 -2.22 -2.08 3.85
N TRP A 380 -2.22 -1.07 4.73
CA TRP A 380 -2.98 -1.04 5.98
C TRP A 380 -2.57 -2.08 7.03
N ILE A 381 -1.59 -2.94 6.75
CA ILE A 381 -0.96 -3.81 7.76
C ILE A 381 0.28 -3.08 8.26
N PRO A 382 0.36 -2.76 9.57
CA PRO A 382 1.41 -1.88 10.11
C PRO A 382 2.77 -2.59 10.27
N VAL A 383 2.83 -3.89 10.05
CA VAL A 383 4.03 -4.72 10.25
C VAL A 383 4.36 -5.52 9.00
N ASP A 384 5.65 -5.75 8.81
CA ASP A 384 6.14 -6.61 7.73
C ASP A 384 5.78 -8.07 8.02
N ILE A 385 5.39 -8.79 6.96
CA ILE A 385 4.87 -10.16 7.02
C ILE A 385 6.01 -11.18 6.97
N SER A 386 7.09 -10.81 6.28
CA SER A 386 8.33 -11.56 6.21
C SER A 386 9.49 -10.58 6.06
N GLU A 387 10.58 -10.84 6.78
CA GLU A 387 11.87 -10.15 6.58
C GLU A 387 12.80 -11.06 5.78
N ASP A 388 12.60 -11.24 4.47
CA ASP A 388 13.61 -11.95 3.68
C ASP A 388 14.67 -10.94 3.23
N LYS A 389 15.75 -10.83 4.01
CA LYS A 389 16.82 -9.84 3.78
C LYS A 389 17.70 -10.16 2.58
N ASP A 390 17.43 -11.25 1.85
CA ASP A 390 18.15 -11.67 0.65
C ASP A 390 17.62 -11.03 -0.65
N ILE A 391 17.14 -9.79 -0.57
CA ILE A 391 16.93 -8.96 -1.76
C ILE A 391 18.02 -7.89 -1.80
N PRO A 392 19.01 -8.00 -2.72
CA PRO A 392 20.05 -7.02 -2.85
C PRO A 392 19.47 -5.80 -3.56
N PHE A 393 19.21 -4.73 -2.81
CA PHE A 393 19.19 -3.39 -3.37
C PHE A 393 20.22 -2.54 -2.63
#